data_AF-A0A7V9EPJ7-F1
#
_entry.id   AF-A0A7V9EPJ7-F1
#
_cell.length_a   1.000
_cell.length_b   1.000
_cell.length_c   1.000
_cell.angle_alpha   90.00
_cell.angle_beta   90.00
_cell.angle_gamma   90.00
#
_symmetry.space_group_name_H-M   'P 1'
#
loop_
_entity.id
_entity.type
_entity.pdbx_description
1 polymer ?
#
loop_
_entity_poly.entity_id
_entity_poly.type
_entity_poly.pdbx_seq_one_letter_code
_entity_poly.pdbx_strand_id
1 'polypeptide(L)'
;MTASLKAKLIAGFILAFLAGGAAGGYFAFQKAPRWRADYGHHPHLLTERLRDRVIGRLDLSPEQRARIEPILDRASKQLQEIRVETGGRVRQIMAETNRALQPELTEAQRDRLREIQESERERKGPRKGSRRHGPRPEEREAKRPSDEPRFPPRP
;
A
#
# COMPACT_ATOMS: atom_id res chain seq x y z
N MET A 1 23.26 1.44 -45.30
CA MET A 1 23.60 0.77 -44.01
C MET A 1 23.33 -0.72 -44.13
N THR A 2 24.31 -1.57 -43.82
CA THR A 2 24.16 -3.03 -43.93
C THR A 2 23.29 -3.58 -42.79
N ALA A 3 22.52 -4.64 -43.05
CA ALA A 3 21.66 -5.28 -42.05
C ALA A 3 22.45 -5.72 -40.79
N SER A 4 23.73 -6.06 -40.97
CA SER A 4 24.65 -6.41 -39.88
C SER A 4 24.92 -5.25 -38.91
N LEU A 5 25.04 -4.01 -39.40
CA LEU A 5 25.28 -2.85 -38.54
C LEU A 5 24.05 -2.52 -37.68
N LYS A 6 22.85 -2.64 -38.26
CA LYS A 6 21.57 -2.46 -37.54
C LYS A 6 21.40 -3.52 -36.45
N ALA A 7 21.70 -4.79 -36.73
CA ALA A 7 21.60 -5.88 -35.76
C ALA A 7 22.54 -5.67 -34.55
N LYS A 8 23.77 -5.19 -34.77
CA LYS A 8 24.73 -4.88 -33.69
C LYS A 8 24.27 -3.73 -32.80
N LEU A 9 23.68 -2.69 -33.38
CA LEU A 9 23.14 -1.55 -32.63
C LEU A 9 21.93 -1.94 -31.77
N ILE A 10 21.03 -2.76 -32.31
CA ILE A 10 19.87 -3.29 -31.57
C ILE A 10 20.34 -4.16 -30.41
N ALA A 11 21.30 -5.06 -30.65
CA ALA A 11 21.87 -5.90 -29.60
C ALA A 11 22.53 -5.07 -28.48
N GLY A 12 23.27 -4.02 -28.84
CA GLY A 12 23.88 -3.10 -27.88
C GLY A 12 22.85 -2.34 -27.03
N PHE A 13 21.76 -1.87 -27.64
CA PHE A 13 20.67 -1.20 -26.92
C PHE A 13 19.95 -2.11 -25.96
N ILE A 14 19.64 -3.35 -26.37
CA ILE A 14 19.02 -4.34 -25.50
C ILE A 14 19.92 -4.64 -24.30
N LEU A 15 21.22 -4.81 -24.54
CA LEU A 15 22.18 -5.08 -23.46
C LEU A 15 22.28 -3.92 -22.46
N ALA A 16 22.34 -2.68 -22.95
CA ALA A 16 22.34 -1.48 -22.11
C ALA A 16 21.03 -1.34 -21.31
N PHE A 17 19.89 -1.66 -21.93
CA PHE A 17 18.58 -1.60 -21.28
C PHE A 17 18.44 -2.66 -20.19
N LEU A 18 18.92 -3.89 -20.41
CA LEU A 18 18.93 -4.96 -19.42
C LEU A 18 19.84 -4.62 -18.24
N ALA A 19 21.03 -4.08 -18.50
CA ALA A 19 21.96 -3.64 -17.46
C ALA A 19 21.39 -2.46 -16.63
N GLY A 20 20.81 -1.46 -17.30
CA GLY A 20 20.15 -0.32 -16.64
C GLY A 20 18.91 -0.74 -15.86
N GLY A 21 18.10 -1.66 -16.41
CA GLY A 21 16.90 -2.20 -15.76
C GLY A 21 17.21 -3.01 -14.50
N ALA A 22 18.29 -3.81 -14.52
CA ALA A 22 18.74 -4.55 -13.35
C ALA A 22 19.24 -3.62 -12.24
N ALA A 23 20.05 -2.61 -12.58
CA ALA A 23 20.56 -1.63 -11.61
C ALA A 23 19.43 -0.77 -11.02
N GLY A 24 18.56 -0.21 -11.87
CA GLY A 24 17.41 0.57 -11.42
C GLY A 24 16.42 -0.26 -10.59
N GLY A 25 16.18 -1.51 -11.00
CA GLY A 25 15.35 -2.47 -10.27
C GLY A 25 15.87 -2.75 -8.87
N TYR A 26 17.19 -2.93 -8.71
CA TYR A 26 17.82 -3.19 -7.41
C TYR A 26 17.67 -2.01 -6.43
N PHE A 27 17.90 -0.77 -6.89
CA PHE A 27 17.71 0.44 -6.07
C PHE A 27 16.24 0.65 -5.69
N ALA A 28 15.31 0.43 -6.63
CA ALA A 28 13.89 0.47 -6.36
C ALA A 28 13.50 -0.61 -5.33
N PHE A 29 14.02 -1.83 -5.44
CA PHE A 29 13.70 -2.94 -4.53
C PHE A 29 14.15 -2.69 -3.08
N GLN A 30 15.30 -2.03 -2.87
CA GLN A 30 15.79 -1.69 -1.53
C GLN A 30 15.05 -0.52 -0.86
N LYS A 31 14.63 0.49 -1.63
CA LYS A 31 13.95 1.69 -1.08
C LYS A 31 12.43 1.55 -1.05
N ALA A 32 11.86 0.68 -1.88
CA ALA A 32 10.41 0.49 -1.97
C ALA A 32 9.73 -0.07 -0.70
N PRO A 33 10.34 -0.84 0.22
CA PRO A 33 9.67 -1.26 1.45
C PRO A 33 9.37 -0.08 2.37
N ARG A 34 10.30 0.89 2.49
CA ARG A 34 10.10 2.11 3.30
C ARG A 34 9.06 3.04 2.67
N TRP A 35 9.12 3.24 1.36
CA TRP A 35 8.12 4.05 0.67
C TRP A 35 6.73 3.39 0.60
N ARG A 36 6.65 2.06 0.47
CA ARG A 36 5.37 1.32 0.52
C ARG A 36 4.80 1.22 1.93
N ALA A 37 5.60 1.29 2.99
CA ALA A 37 5.09 1.33 4.36
C ALA A 37 4.49 2.71 4.71
N ASP A 38 5.11 3.80 4.26
CA ASP A 38 4.62 5.15 4.55
C ASP A 38 3.43 5.56 3.66
N TYR A 39 3.40 5.10 2.40
CA TYR A 39 2.39 5.50 1.41
C TYR A 39 1.43 4.38 0.97
N GLY A 40 1.66 3.13 1.39
CA GLY A 40 0.92 1.97 0.92
C GLY A 40 -0.20 1.51 1.84
N HIS A 41 -1.43 1.73 1.40
CA HIS A 41 -2.58 0.82 1.58
C HIS A 41 -3.41 0.82 2.86
N HIS A 42 -3.35 1.84 3.70
CA HIS A 42 -4.41 2.06 4.70
C HIS A 42 -4.92 3.51 4.66
N PRO A 43 -5.86 3.84 3.76
CA PRO A 43 -6.42 5.20 3.64
C PRO A 43 -7.30 5.60 4.83
N HIS A 44 -7.76 4.63 5.63
CA HIS A 44 -8.36 4.86 6.95
C HIS A 44 -7.42 5.62 7.90
N LEU A 45 -6.10 5.51 7.67
CA LEU A 45 -5.12 6.16 8.50
C LEU A 45 -5.14 7.68 8.37
N LEU A 46 -5.63 8.31 7.30
CA LEU A 46 -5.61 9.78 7.23
C LEU A 46 -6.60 10.40 8.21
N THR A 47 -7.83 9.90 8.24
CA THR A 47 -8.88 10.32 9.17
C THR A 47 -8.63 9.82 10.59
N GLU A 48 -8.14 8.58 10.76
CA GLU A 48 -7.68 8.10 12.08
C GLU A 48 -6.50 8.89 12.60
N ARG A 49 -5.45 9.12 11.80
CA ARG A 49 -4.29 9.90 12.25
C ARG A 49 -4.68 11.33 12.58
N LEU A 50 -5.65 11.92 11.87
CA LEU A 50 -6.19 13.23 12.19
C LEU A 50 -6.92 13.20 13.54
N ARG A 51 -7.80 12.21 13.75
CA ARG A 51 -8.53 12.01 15.01
C ARG A 51 -7.58 11.75 16.18
N ASP A 52 -6.62 10.85 16.02
CA ASP A 52 -5.62 10.50 17.03
C ASP A 52 -4.71 11.69 17.36
N ARG A 53 -4.37 12.52 16.37
CA ARG A 53 -3.58 13.73 16.59
C ARG A 53 -4.37 14.81 17.31
N VAL A 54 -5.64 15.02 16.95
CA VAL A 54 -6.47 16.08 17.54
C VAL A 54 -7.02 15.68 18.91
N ILE A 55 -7.49 14.46 19.08
CA ILE A 55 -8.06 13.99 20.36
C ILE A 55 -6.98 13.46 21.28
N GLY A 56 -6.02 12.71 20.74
CA GLY A 56 -5.00 12.02 21.54
C GLY A 56 -3.77 12.86 21.90
N ARG A 57 -3.57 14.05 21.31
CA ARG A 57 -2.41 14.91 21.65
C ARG A 57 -2.76 16.28 22.21
N LEU A 58 -4.04 16.65 22.26
CA LEU A 58 -4.46 17.95 22.82
C LEU A 58 -5.09 17.85 24.22
N ASP A 59 -5.02 16.70 24.89
CA ASP A 59 -5.56 16.47 26.25
C ASP A 59 -6.93 17.14 26.46
N LEU A 60 -7.84 16.92 25.49
CA LEU A 60 -9.13 17.60 25.44
C LEU A 60 -10.01 17.21 26.64
N SER A 61 -10.68 18.20 27.25
CA SER A 61 -11.70 17.91 28.25
C SER A 61 -12.88 17.14 27.62
N PRO A 62 -13.67 16.38 28.42
CA PRO A 62 -14.82 15.63 27.90
C PRO A 62 -15.80 16.49 27.10
N GLU A 63 -16.03 17.73 27.55
CA GLU A 63 -16.91 18.69 26.90
C GLU A 63 -16.34 19.26 25.59
N GLN A 64 -15.01 19.43 25.52
CA GLN A 64 -14.35 19.83 24.28
C GLN A 64 -14.38 18.71 23.26
N ARG A 65 -14.14 17.47 23.71
CA ARG A 65 -14.23 16.28 22.86
C ARG A 65 -15.62 16.11 22.26
N ALA A 66 -16.67 16.25 23.06
CA ALA A 66 -18.06 16.17 22.58
C ALA A 66 -18.39 17.21 21.49
N ARG A 67 -17.73 18.37 21.51
CA ARG A 67 -17.88 19.41 20.47
C ARG A 67 -17.03 19.16 19.23
N ILE A 68 -15.84 18.57 19.38
CA ILE A 68 -14.86 18.38 18.30
C ILE A 68 -15.14 17.11 17.48
N GLU A 69 -15.60 16.03 18.10
CA GLU A 69 -15.92 14.77 17.40
C GLU A 69 -16.86 14.96 16.20
N PRO A 70 -18.00 15.67 16.29
CA PRO A 70 -18.87 15.85 15.12
C PRO A 70 -18.21 16.68 13.99
N ILE A 71 -17.23 17.54 14.29
CA ILE A 71 -16.47 18.28 13.27
C ILE A 71 -15.55 17.31 12.50
N LEU A 72 -14.83 16.46 13.23
CA LEU A 72 -13.94 15.45 12.64
C LEU A 72 -14.72 14.40 11.86
N ASP A 73 -15.90 14.00 12.32
CA ASP A 73 -16.76 13.04 11.63
C ASP A 73 -17.27 13.60 10.29
N ARG A 74 -17.67 14.88 10.26
CA ARG A 74 -18.06 15.55 8.99
C ARG A 74 -16.89 15.59 8.01
N ALA A 75 -15.71 16.02 8.47
CA ALA A 75 -14.53 16.06 7.63
C ALA A 75 -14.18 14.66 7.09
N SER A 76 -14.32 13.63 7.93
CA SER A 76 -14.07 12.24 7.53
C SER A 76 -15.04 11.76 6.45
N LYS A 77 -16.33 12.09 6.57
CA LYS A 77 -17.34 11.77 5.55
C LYS A 77 -17.06 12.47 4.22
N GLN A 78 -16.76 13.77 4.25
CA GLN A 78 -16.45 14.54 3.04
C GLN A 78 -15.21 14.00 2.31
N LEU A 79 -14.15 13.68 3.05
CA LEU A 79 -12.94 13.07 2.47
C LEU A 79 -13.24 11.69 1.86
N GLN A 80 -14.11 10.91 2.50
CA GLN A 80 -14.53 9.61 1.96
C GLN A 80 -15.36 9.75 0.69
N GLU A 81 -16.27 10.72 0.61
CA GLU A 81 -17.06 11.02 -0.58
C GLU A 81 -16.16 11.39 -1.77
N ILE A 82 -15.25 12.36 -1.57
CA ILE A 82 -14.26 12.76 -2.58
C ILE A 82 -13.44 11.55 -3.06
N ARG A 83 -13.05 10.67 -2.13
CA ARG A 83 -12.29 9.45 -2.46
C ARG A 83 -13.11 8.50 -3.33
N VAL A 84 -14.39 8.28 -3.01
CA VAL A 84 -15.26 7.38 -3.80
C VAL A 84 -15.45 7.94 -5.21
N GLU A 85 -15.76 9.23 -5.31
CA GLU A 85 -15.96 9.92 -6.58
C GLU A 85 -14.69 9.89 -7.44
N THR A 86 -13.58 10.39 -6.90
CA THR A 86 -12.28 10.42 -7.58
C THR A 86 -11.84 9.01 -7.97
N GLY A 87 -12.02 8.04 -7.07
CA GLY A 87 -11.71 6.64 -7.33
C GLY A 87 -12.54 6.06 -8.49
N GLY A 88 -13.81 6.45 -8.61
CA GLY A 88 -14.65 6.10 -9.76
C GLY A 88 -14.11 6.68 -11.06
N ARG A 89 -13.82 7.98 -11.07
CA ARG A 89 -13.27 8.69 -12.24
C ARG A 89 -11.93 8.11 -12.69
N VAL A 90 -11.03 7.81 -11.75
CA VAL A 90 -9.74 7.16 -12.06
C VAL A 90 -9.96 5.78 -12.69
N ARG A 91 -10.87 4.95 -12.15
CA ARG A 91 -11.18 3.64 -12.75
C ARG A 91 -11.70 3.77 -14.17
N GLN A 92 -12.55 4.75 -14.42
CA GLN A 92 -13.08 5.03 -15.76
C GLN A 92 -11.97 5.41 -16.74
N ILE A 93 -11.12 6.38 -16.38
CA ILE A 93 -9.99 6.82 -17.22
C ILE A 93 -9.06 5.64 -17.54
N MET A 94 -8.77 4.81 -16.55
CA MET A 94 -7.92 3.63 -16.75
C MET A 94 -8.57 2.60 -17.69
N ALA A 95 -9.88 2.39 -17.59
CA ALA A 95 -10.61 1.48 -18.47
C ALA A 95 -10.64 2.00 -19.92
N GLU A 96 -10.88 3.30 -20.11
CA GLU A 96 -10.85 3.96 -21.42
C GLU A 96 -9.44 3.90 -22.03
N THR A 97 -8.42 4.23 -21.24
CA THR A 97 -7.00 4.12 -21.65
C THR A 97 -6.66 2.70 -22.08
N ASN A 98 -7.08 1.70 -21.30
CA ASN A 98 -6.84 0.29 -21.65
C ASN A 98 -7.51 -0.08 -22.98
N ARG A 99 -8.76 0.36 -23.22
CA ARG A 99 -9.44 0.13 -24.51
C ARG A 99 -8.72 0.79 -25.68
N ALA A 100 -8.25 2.02 -25.50
CA ALA A 100 -7.51 2.74 -26.53
C ALA A 100 -6.15 2.09 -26.84
N LEU A 101 -5.51 1.44 -25.86
CA LEU A 101 -4.24 0.74 -26.06
C LEU A 101 -4.39 -0.60 -26.78
N GLN A 102 -5.50 -1.33 -26.62
CA GLN A 102 -5.69 -2.66 -27.22
C GLN A 102 -5.38 -2.77 -28.73
N PRO A 103 -5.81 -1.83 -29.61
CA PRO A 103 -5.50 -1.91 -31.03
C PRO A 103 -4.02 -1.65 -31.35
N GLU A 104 -3.28 -0.93 -30.49
CA GLU A 104 -1.87 -0.61 -30.69
C GLU A 104 -0.92 -1.75 -30.29
N LEU A 105 -1.45 -2.80 -29.66
CA LEU A 105 -0.65 -3.91 -29.14
C LEU A 105 -0.71 -5.13 -30.07
N THR A 106 0.40 -5.86 -30.14
CA THR A 106 0.40 -7.21 -30.71
C THR A 106 -0.31 -8.18 -29.76
N GLU A 107 -0.68 -9.36 -30.27
CA GLU A 107 -1.37 -10.37 -29.46
C GLU A 107 -0.57 -10.79 -28.23
N ALA A 108 0.73 -11.08 -28.40
CA ALA A 108 1.63 -11.39 -27.30
C ALA A 108 1.74 -10.26 -26.25
N GLN A 109 1.66 -9.00 -26.68
CA GLN A 109 1.67 -7.85 -25.77
C GLN A 109 0.36 -7.70 -25.01
N ARG A 110 -0.79 -8.03 -25.63
CA ARG A 110 -2.09 -8.05 -24.96
C ARG A 110 -2.14 -9.11 -23.87
N ASP A 111 -1.58 -10.29 -24.12
CA ASP A 111 -1.47 -11.36 -23.12
C ASP A 111 -0.61 -10.92 -21.93
N ARG A 112 0.54 -10.30 -22.21
CA ARG A 112 1.40 -9.79 -21.14
C ARG A 112 0.73 -8.69 -20.32
N LEU A 113 -0.03 -7.81 -20.98
CA LEU A 113 -0.79 -6.76 -20.31
C LEU A 113 -1.88 -7.34 -19.40
N ARG A 114 -2.58 -8.40 -19.83
CA ARG A 114 -3.58 -9.11 -19.01
C ARG A 114 -2.94 -9.70 -17.74
N GLU A 115 -1.83 -10.40 -17.88
CA GLU A 115 -1.10 -11.00 -16.75
C GLU A 115 -0.66 -9.93 -15.72
N ILE A 116 -0.16 -8.79 -16.20
CA ILE A 116 0.21 -7.67 -15.33
C ILE A 116 -1.02 -7.17 -14.55
N GLN A 117 -2.16 -6.97 -15.24
CA GLN A 117 -3.38 -6.49 -14.61
C GLN A 117 -3.95 -7.48 -13.58
N GLU A 118 -3.87 -8.78 -13.85
CA GLU A 118 -4.32 -9.84 -12.94
C GLU A 118 -3.43 -9.90 -11.69
N SER A 119 -2.10 -9.89 -11.86
CA SER A 119 -1.17 -9.90 -10.72
C SER A 119 -1.36 -8.69 -9.78
N GLU A 120 -1.72 -7.53 -10.34
CA GLU A 120 -2.04 -6.32 -9.58
C GLU A 120 -3.38 -6.42 -8.84
N ARG A 121 -4.37 -7.14 -9.39
CA ARG A 121 -5.64 -7.41 -8.71
C ARG A 121 -5.45 -8.38 -7.55
N GLU A 122 -4.65 -9.41 -7.72
CA GLU A 122 -4.33 -10.37 -6.67
C GLU A 122 -3.60 -9.71 -5.50
N ARG A 123 -2.64 -8.82 -5.79
CA ARG A 123 -1.93 -8.03 -4.76
C ARG A 123 -2.84 -7.07 -3.99
N LYS A 124 -3.91 -6.59 -4.63
CA LYS A 124 -4.91 -5.66 -4.06
C LYS A 124 -6.14 -6.36 -3.50
N GLY A 125 -6.26 -7.68 -3.66
CA GLY A 125 -7.32 -8.50 -3.08
C GLY A 125 -7.36 -8.36 -1.55
N PRO A 126 -8.48 -8.75 -0.92
CA PRO A 126 -8.59 -8.64 0.54
C PRO A 126 -7.45 -9.42 1.16
N ARG A 127 -6.48 -8.71 1.76
CA ARG A 127 -5.50 -9.32 2.65
C ARG A 127 -6.31 -10.01 3.74
N LYS A 128 -6.49 -11.32 3.59
CA LYS A 128 -7.05 -12.21 4.61
C LYS A 128 -6.34 -11.83 5.90
N GLY A 129 -7.09 -11.28 6.84
CA GLY A 129 -6.56 -10.44 7.90
C GLY A 129 -5.37 -11.08 8.60
N SER A 130 -4.24 -10.36 8.65
CA SER A 130 -3.30 -10.54 9.74
C SER A 130 -3.98 -10.03 11.00
N ARG A 131 -4.88 -10.84 11.57
CA ARG A 131 -5.21 -10.83 12.99
C ARG A 131 -3.93 -11.18 13.74
N ARG A 132 -2.99 -10.24 13.83
CA ARG A 132 -2.05 -10.19 14.95
C ARG A 132 -2.80 -9.53 16.10
N HIS A 133 -3.87 -10.20 16.54
CA HIS A 133 -4.22 -10.16 17.94
C HIS A 133 -3.16 -11.04 18.59
N GLY A 134 -2.15 -10.43 19.21
CA GLY A 134 -1.30 -11.18 20.14
C GLY A 134 -2.22 -11.82 21.19
N PRO A 135 -1.85 -12.98 21.76
CA PRO A 135 -2.68 -13.63 22.77
C PRO A 135 -3.03 -12.60 23.85
N ARG A 136 -4.32 -12.50 24.16
CA ARG A 136 -4.86 -11.63 25.22
C ARG A 136 -4.05 -11.90 26.50
N PRO A 137 -3.69 -10.88 27.30
CA PRO A 137 -2.86 -11.06 28.51
C PRO A 137 -3.32 -12.19 29.43
N GLU A 138 -4.65 -12.39 29.52
CA GLU A 138 -5.30 -13.45 30.29
C GLU A 138 -4.88 -14.87 29.85
N GLU A 139 -4.57 -15.10 28.57
CA GLU A 139 -4.16 -16.42 28.05
C GLU A 139 -2.65 -16.68 28.25
N ARG A 140 -1.87 -15.62 28.50
CA ARG A 140 -0.46 -15.73 28.91
C ARG A 140 -0.32 -16.17 30.36
N GLU A 141 -1.23 -15.76 31.25
CA GLU A 141 -1.22 -16.24 32.65
C GLU A 141 -1.60 -17.71 32.77
N ALA A 142 -2.56 -18.17 31.96
CA ALA A 142 -3.00 -19.58 31.97
C ALA A 142 -1.96 -20.59 31.48
N LYS A 143 -0.90 -20.15 30.78
CA LYS A 143 0.16 -21.01 30.22
C LYS A 143 1.50 -20.89 30.95
N ARG A 144 1.62 -20.08 32.01
CA ARG A 144 2.86 -20.05 32.81
C ARG A 144 2.93 -21.30 33.68
N PRO A 145 4.01 -22.11 33.59
CA PRO A 145 4.27 -23.17 34.55
C PRO A 145 4.34 -22.56 35.96
N SER A 146 3.69 -23.20 36.92
CA SER A 146 3.47 -22.69 38.29
C SER A 146 4.74 -22.52 39.13
N ASP A 147 5.91 -22.87 38.59
CA ASP A 147 7.16 -23.00 39.35
C ASP A 147 8.19 -21.87 39.09
N GLU A 148 7.83 -20.82 38.33
CA GLU A 148 8.77 -19.71 38.09
C GLU A 148 8.77 -18.72 39.28
N PRO A 149 9.88 -18.54 40.03
CA PRO A 149 9.90 -17.70 41.21
C PRO A 149 9.66 -16.23 40.86
N ARG A 150 8.70 -15.59 41.54
CA ARG A 150 8.57 -14.13 41.57
C ARG A 150 9.82 -13.56 42.26
N PHE A 151 10.77 -13.04 41.48
CA PHE A 151 11.82 -12.21 42.07
C PHE A 151 11.19 -11.01 42.79
N PRO A 152 11.56 -10.73 44.05
CA PRO A 152 11.08 -9.53 44.72
C PRO A 152 11.67 -8.28 44.04
N PRO A 153 10.97 -7.13 44.10
CA PRO A 153 11.52 -5.87 43.62
C PRO A 153 12.82 -5.54 44.37
N ARG A 154 13.84 -5.12 43.64
CA ARG A 154 15.10 -4.65 44.22
C ARG A 154 14.84 -3.36 45.01
N PRO A 155 15.52 -3.15 46.15
CA PRO A 155 15.36 -1.98 47.01
C PRO A 155 15.78 -0.69 46.31
#